data_AF-A0A3C1UCM4-F1
#
_entry.id   AF-A0A3C1UCM4-F1
#
_cell.length_a   1.000
_cell.length_b   1.000
_cell.length_c   1.000
_cell.angle_alpha   90.00
_cell.angle_beta   90.00
_cell.angle_gamma   90.00
#
_symmetry.space_group_name_H-M   'P 1'
#
loop_
_entity.id
_entity.type
_entity.pdbx_description
1 polymer ?
#
loop_
_entity_poly.entity_id
_entity_poly.type
_entity_poly.pdbx_seq_one_letter_code
_entity_poly.pdbx_strand_id
1 'polypeptide(L)'
;MNYLFRIYQWLIAAPIILVATILTALFTMVASLFNRAWAGYYCTILWARCFCWLFFIDVKVEGRENIDKNKSYVFVANHQG
;
A
#
# COMPACT_ATOMS: atom_id res chain seq x y z
N MET A 1 12.07 15.34 15.10
CA MET A 1 12.17 13.96 14.58
C MET A 1 12.97 13.13 15.56
N ASN A 2 12.40 12.04 16.07
CA ASN A 2 13.06 11.18 17.05
C ASN A 2 14.19 10.38 16.37
N TYR A 3 15.43 10.48 16.86
CA TYR A 3 16.59 9.78 16.28
C TYR A 3 16.43 8.26 16.32
N LEU A 4 15.78 7.72 17.35
CA LEU A 4 15.45 6.29 17.45
C LEU A 4 14.57 5.83 16.29
N PHE A 5 13.57 6.65 15.94
CA PHE A 5 12.68 6.34 14.82
C PHE A 5 13.45 6.33 13.49
N ARG A 6 14.36 7.27 13.26
CA ARG A 6 15.17 7.27 12.02
C ARG A 6 16.07 6.03 11.90
N ILE A 7 16.67 5.60 13.01
CA ILE A 7 17.48 4.37 13.04
C ILE A 7 16.60 3.15 12.72
N TYR A 8 15.43 3.06 13.35
CA TYR A 8 14.43 2.02 13.04
C TYR A 8 14.02 2.05 11.56
N GLN A 9 13.74 3.23 11.01
CA GLN A 9 13.35 3.38 9.61
C GLN A 9 14.40 2.81 8.65
N TRP A 10 15.69 3.13 8.87
CA TRP A 10 16.76 2.71 7.97
C TRP A 10 17.23 1.28 8.19
N LEU A 11 17.34 0.82 9.43
CA LEU A 11 17.91 -0.50 9.74
C LEU A 11 16.85 -1.62 9.74
N ILE A 12 15.58 -1.28 9.95
CA ILE A 12 14.51 -2.27 10.09
C ILE A 12 13.44 -2.06 9.02
N ALA A 13 12.77 -0.90 8.99
CA ALA A 13 11.63 -0.71 8.09
C ALA A 13 12.02 -0.75 6.61
N ALA A 14 13.09 -0.04 6.21
CA ALA A 14 13.52 0.05 4.82
C ALA A 14 13.94 -1.30 4.22
N PRO A 15 14.77 -2.14 4.88
CA PRO A 15 15.08 -3.48 4.40
C PRO A 15 13.83 -4.37 4.26
N ILE A 16 12.92 -4.33 5.24
CA ILE A 16 11.67 -5.12 5.18
C ILE A 16 10.81 -4.67 4.00
N ILE A 17 10.65 -3.36 3.80
CA ILE A 17 9.88 -2.80 2.69
C ILE A 17 10.52 -3.15 1.35
N LEU A 18 11.84 -3.12 1.24
CA LEU A 18 12.53 -3.50 0.01
C LEU A 18 12.20 -4.95 -0.38
N VAL A 19 12.34 -5.88 0.56
CA VAL A 19 12.00 -7.30 0.35
C VAL A 19 10.51 -7.45 0.03
N ALA A 20 9.64 -6.83 0.82
CA ALA A 20 8.19 -6.86 0.59
C ALA A 20 7.81 -6.30 -0.79
N THR A 21 8.50 -5.26 -1.26
CA THR A 21 8.27 -4.66 -2.58
C THR A 21 8.68 -5.60 -3.70
N ILE A 22 9.85 -6.23 -3.60
CA ILE A 22 10.32 -7.22 -4.59
C ILE A 22 9.36 -8.41 -4.64
N LEU A 23 9.02 -8.98 -3.49
CA LEU A 23 8.07 -10.10 -3.41
C LEU A 23 6.70 -9.73 -3.96
N THR A 24 6.17 -8.55 -3.60
CA THR A 24 4.88 -8.07 -4.12
C THR A 24 4.95 -7.88 -5.63
N ALA A 25 6.03 -7.31 -6.16
CA ALA A 25 6.19 -7.09 -7.59
C ALA A 25 6.23 -8.42 -8.36
N LEU A 26 7.05 -9.37 -7.92
CA LEU A 26 7.14 -10.71 -8.51
C LEU A 26 5.79 -11.43 -8.46
N PHE A 27 5.15 -11.44 -7.30
CA PHE A 27 3.83 -12.06 -7.14
C PHE A 27 2.78 -11.39 -8.03
N THR A 28 2.74 -10.06 -8.08
CA THR A 28 1.79 -9.31 -8.90
C THR A 28 2.00 -9.59 -10.38
N MET A 29 3.25 -9.70 -10.85
CA MET A 29 3.55 -10.06 -12.25
C MET A 29 2.98 -11.43 -12.60
N VAL A 30 3.22 -12.44 -11.77
CA VAL A 30 2.69 -13.80 -11.99
C VAL A 30 1.17 -13.82 -11.88
N ALA A 31 0.59 -13.23 -10.83
CA ALA A 31 -0.86 -13.20 -10.61
C ALA A 31 -1.60 -12.43 -11.73
N SER A 32 -0.96 -11.42 -12.33
CA SER A 32 -1.54 -10.65 -13.44
C SER A 32 -1.70 -11.46 -14.71
N LEU A 33 -0.98 -12.57 -14.88
CA LEU A 33 -1.18 -13.50 -15.99
C LEU A 33 -2.55 -14.20 -15.91
N PHE A 34 -3.09 -14.36 -14.70
CA PHE A 34 -4.38 -15.00 -14.46
C PHE A 34 -5.52 -13.99 -14.32
N ASN A 35 -5.30 -12.90 -13.56
CA ASN A 35 -6.29 -11.85 -13.37
C ASN A 35 -5.62 -10.52 -13.05
N ARG A 36 -5.36 -9.72 -14.09
CA ARG A 36 -4.71 -8.41 -14.01
C ARG A 36 -5.45 -7.43 -13.08
N ALA A 37 -6.77 -7.34 -13.19
CA ALA A 37 -7.56 -6.38 -12.41
C ALA A 37 -7.50 -6.72 -10.92
N TRP A 38 -7.64 -8.00 -10.58
CA TRP A 38 -7.56 -8.47 -9.20
C TRP A 38 -6.13 -8.30 -8.65
N ALA A 39 -5.11 -8.72 -9.40
CA ALA A 39 -3.73 -8.67 -8.95
C ALA A 39 -3.29 -7.22 -8.70
N GLY A 40 -3.56 -6.31 -9.64
CA GLY A 40 -3.23 -4.90 -9.50
C GLY A 40 -3.95 -4.21 -8.34
N TYR A 41 -5.17 -4.64 -8.00
CA TYR A 41 -5.94 -4.05 -6.91
C TYR A 41 -5.55 -4.61 -5.53
N TYR A 42 -5.56 -5.93 -5.35
CA TYR A 42 -5.40 -6.52 -4.02
C TYR A 42 -3.94 -6.60 -3.57
N CYS A 43 -3.00 -6.87 -4.49
CA CYS A 43 -1.59 -6.96 -4.12
C CYS A 43 -1.05 -5.60 -3.67
N THR A 44 -1.46 -4.52 -4.33
CA THR A 44 -1.07 -3.15 -3.99
C THR A 44 -1.69 -2.69 -2.66
N ILE A 45 -2.94 -3.06 -2.37
CA ILE A 45 -3.57 -2.80 -1.06
C ILE A 45 -2.80 -3.49 0.06
N LEU A 46 -2.42 -4.76 -0.10
CA LEU A 46 -1.66 -5.50 0.91
C LEU A 46 -0.30 -4.85 1.16
N TRP A 47 0.43 -4.49 0.09
CA TRP A 47 1.71 -3.79 0.19
C TRP A 47 1.58 -2.45 0.91
N ALA A 48 0.56 -1.65 0.56
CA ALA A 48 0.34 -0.35 1.20
C ALA A 48 0.03 -0.50 2.70
N ARG A 49 -0.75 -1.51 3.11
CA ARG A 49 -1.01 -1.82 4.52
C ARG A 49 0.26 -2.20 5.27
N CYS A 50 1.10 -3.06 4.70
CA CYS A 50 2.39 -3.41 5.29
C CYS A 50 3.26 -2.17 5.51
N PHE A 51 3.28 -1.25 4.54
CA PHE A 51 3.99 0.02 4.65
C PHE A 51 3.44 0.85 5.81
N CYS A 52 2.12 1.08 5.87
CA CYS A 52 1.50 1.82 6.97
C CYS A 52 1.82 1.21 8.35
N TRP A 53 1.72 -0.11 8.49
CA TRP A 53 2.02 -0.79 9.75
C TRP A 53 3.47 -0.64 10.18
N LEU A 54 4.43 -0.75 9.26
CA LEU A 54 5.85 -0.57 9.56
C LEU A 54 6.18 0.85 10.01
N PHE A 55 5.47 1.86 9.52
CA PHE A 55 5.66 3.24 9.97
C PHE A 55 4.70 3.66 11.09
N PHE A 56 3.95 2.72 11.67
CA PHE A 56 2.97 2.98 12.73
C PHE A 56 1.92 4.04 12.33
N ILE A 57 1.53 4.06 11.05
CA ILE A 57 0.51 4.95 10.50
C ILE A 57 -0.84 4.26 10.63
N ASP A 58 -1.71 4.84 11.46
CA ASP A 58 -3.11 4.44 11.52
C ASP A 58 -3.92 5.14 10.43
N VAL A 59 -4.74 4.37 9.70
CA VAL A 59 -5.53 4.86 8.57
C VAL A 59 -6.99 4.58 8.83
N LYS A 60 -7.77 5.64 8.98
CA LYS A 60 -9.23 5.60 9.06
C LYS A 60 -9.85 6.06 7.75
N VAL A 61 -10.78 5.27 7.22
CA VAL A 61 -11.53 5.61 6.01
C VAL A 61 -12.99 5.81 6.39
N GLU A 62 -13.53 6.98 6.08
CA GLU A 62 -14.94 7.33 6.28
C GLU A 62 -15.61 7.58 4.93
N GLY A 63 -16.93 7.38 4.83
CA GLY A 63 -17.67 7.64 3.60
C GLY A 63 -17.50 6.58 2.50
N ARG A 64 -17.11 5.34 2.84
CA ARG A 64 -16.92 4.24 1.87
C ARG A 64 -18.24 3.86 1.17
N GLU A 65 -19.36 4.09 1.83
CA GLU A 65 -20.72 3.93 1.32
C GLU A 65 -21.04 4.83 0.11
N ASN A 66 -20.28 5.92 -0.09
CA ASN A 66 -20.43 6.79 -1.25
C ASN A 66 -19.86 6.17 -2.56
N ILE A 67 -19.19 5.02 -2.47
CA ILE A 67 -18.55 4.35 -3.60
C ILE A 67 -19.38 3.16 -4.05
N ASP A 68 -19.90 3.21 -5.28
CA ASP A 68 -20.64 2.13 -5.94
C ASP A 68 -19.72 1.38 -6.91
N LYS A 69 -19.53 0.08 -6.69
CA LYS A 69 -18.71 -0.80 -7.54
C LYS A 69 -19.14 -0.85 -9.02
N ASN A 70 -20.36 -0.42 -9.35
CA ASN A 70 -20.90 -0.45 -10.72
C ASN A 70 -20.72 0.87 -11.47
N LYS A 71 -20.02 1.86 -10.88
CA LYS A 71 -19.81 3.17 -11.48
C LYS A 71 -18.32 3.46 -11.68
N SER A 72 -18.03 4.25 -12.71
CA SER A 72 -16.68 4.79 -12.95
C SER A 72 -16.51 6.11 -12.20
N TYR A 73 -15.34 6.33 -11.61
CA TYR A 73 -15.03 7.51 -10.80
C TYR A 73 -13.71 8.14 -11.23
N VAL A 74 -13.62 9.47 -11.06
CA VAL A 74 -12.36 10.18 -10.96
C VAL A 74 -12.16 10.52 -9.49
N PHE A 75 -11.19 9.88 -8.85
CA PHE A 75 -10.82 10.19 -7.47
C PHE A 75 -9.92 11.43 -7.47
N VAL A 76 -10.32 12.48 -6.75
CA VAL A 76 -9.51 13.69 -6.57
C VAL A 76 -9.06 13.75 -5.12
N ALA A 77 -7.76 13.55 -4.90
CA ALA A 77 -7.12 13.67 -3.60
C ALA A 77 -6.38 15.01 -3.52
N ASN A 78 -6.35 15.62 -2.34
CA ASN A 78 -5.48 16.77 -2.08
C ASN A 78 -4.01 16.31 -2.02
N HIS A 79 -3.08 17.13 -2.53
CA HIS A 79 -1.64 16.87 -2.45
C HIS A 79 -1.01 17.47 -1.18
N GLN A 80 -1.59 17.17 -0.02
CA GLN A 80 -1.04 17.62 1.26
C GLN A 80 -0.25 16.47 1.90
N GLY A 81 1.00 16.75 2.27
CA GLY A 81 1.92 15.83 2.96
C GLY A 81 2.86 16.60 3.85
#